data_AF-A0A7C6AXU6-F1
#
_entry.id   AF-A0A7C6AXU6-F1
#
_cell.length_a   1.000
_cell.length_b   1.000
_cell.length_c   1.000
_cell.angle_alpha   90.00
_cell.angle_beta   90.00
_cell.angle_gamma   90.00
#
_symmetry.space_group_name_H-M   'P 1'
#
loop_
_entity.id
_entity.type
_entity.pdbx_description
1 polymer ?
#
loop_
_entity_poly.entity_id
_entity_poly.type
_entity_poly.pdbx_seq_one_letter_code
_entity_poly.pdbx_strand_id
1 'polypeptide(L)'
;MHGKGDLENWVRTTLPRALGYARAVLRDQIAAEDVVQDCYVRLIEHADRYDLLRDGLKILLRSVFHACLDRVTRERSLLSLDDTP
;
A
#
# COMPACT_ATOMS: atom_id res chain seq x y z
N MET A 1 13.96 1.17 20.66
CA MET A 1 14.14 1.84 19.36
C MET A 1 14.71 0.81 18.41
N HIS A 2 13.93 0.38 17.42
CA HIS A 2 14.39 -0.59 16.43
C HIS A 2 15.43 0.05 15.51
N GLY A 3 16.47 -0.71 15.15
CA GLY A 3 17.54 -0.21 14.30
C GLY A 3 17.10 -0.07 12.85
N LYS A 4 17.82 0.72 12.06
CA LYS A 4 17.60 0.83 10.60
C LYS A 4 17.59 -0.54 9.89
N GLY A 5 18.39 -1.49 10.38
CA GLY A 5 18.44 -2.86 9.86
C GLY A 5 17.16 -3.68 10.11
N ASP A 6 16.48 -3.47 11.25
CA ASP A 6 15.24 -4.17 11.55
C ASP A 6 14.11 -3.73 10.61
N LEU A 7 14.06 -2.42 10.32
CA LEU A 7 13.08 -1.85 9.41
C LEU A 7 13.33 -2.29 7.95
N GLU A 8 14.58 -2.34 7.52
CA GLU A 8 14.93 -2.86 6.19
C GLU A 8 14.54 -4.34 6.06
N ASN A 9 14.80 -5.15 7.08
CA ASN A 9 14.39 -6.54 7.10
C ASN A 9 12.87 -6.70 7.07
N TRP A 10 12.15 -5.86 7.83
CA TRP A 10 10.69 -5.82 7.78
C TRP A 10 10.19 -5.54 6.35
N VAL A 11 10.68 -4.48 5.69
CA VAL A 11 10.31 -4.17 4.30
C VAL A 11 10.59 -5.36 3.37
N ARG A 12 11.80 -5.94 3.43
CA ARG A 12 12.19 -7.07 2.57
C ARG A 12 11.27 -8.28 2.74
N THR A 13 10.86 -8.56 3.98
CA THR A 13 9.99 -9.72 4.28
C THR A 13 8.52 -9.47 3.96
N THR A 14 8.03 -8.24 4.04
CA THR A 14 6.61 -7.93 3.78
C THR A 14 6.31 -7.51 2.34
N LEU A 15 7.30 -6.99 1.60
CA LEU A 15 7.13 -6.44 0.25
C LEU A 15 6.51 -7.42 -0.76
N PRO A 16 6.97 -8.68 -0.89
CA PRO A 16 6.39 -9.61 -1.87
C PRO A 16 4.89 -9.84 -1.65
N ARG A 17 4.44 -9.90 -0.40
CA ARG A 17 3.04 -10.10 -0.04
C ARG A 17 2.20 -8.87 -0.34
N ALA A 18 2.69 -7.68 -0.01
CA ALA A 18 2.00 -6.43 -0.30
C ALA A 18 1.82 -6.21 -1.81
N LEU A 19 2.88 -6.45 -2.60
CA LEU A 19 2.81 -6.36 -4.06
C LEU A 19 1.88 -7.40 -4.67
N GLY A 20 1.96 -8.66 -4.22
CA GLY A 20 1.07 -9.72 -4.70
C GLY A 20 -0.41 -9.37 -4.47
N TYR A 21 -0.72 -8.81 -3.29
CA TYR A 21 -2.07 -8.37 -2.95
C TYR A 21 -2.53 -7.19 -3.80
N ALA A 22 -1.72 -6.13 -3.92
CA ALA A 22 -2.06 -4.95 -4.72
C ALA A 22 -2.25 -5.29 -6.21
N ARG A 23 -1.38 -6.14 -6.77
CA ARG A 23 -1.48 -6.62 -8.16
C ARG A 23 -2.77 -7.41 -8.39
N ALA A 24 -3.19 -8.23 -7.43
CA ALA A 24 -4.44 -8.98 -7.55
C ALA A 24 -5.68 -8.07 -7.57
N VAL A 25 -5.64 -6.94 -6.84
CA VAL A 25 -6.77 -6.00 -6.75
C VAL A 25 -6.80 -5.06 -7.96
N LEU A 26 -5.67 -4.45 -8.31
CA LEU A 26 -5.59 -3.42 -9.35
C LEU A 26 -5.46 -3.99 -10.76
N ARG A 27 -4.92 -5.22 -10.90
CA ARG A 27 -4.58 -5.83 -12.21
C ARG A 27 -3.67 -4.96 -13.09
N ASP A 28 -2.95 -4.03 -12.47
CA ASP A 28 -1.97 -3.13 -13.07
C ASP A 28 -0.71 -3.19 -12.20
N GLN A 29 0.42 -3.56 -12.82
CA GLN A 29 1.69 -3.71 -12.12
C GLN A 29 2.24 -2.37 -11.63
N ILE A 30 2.20 -1.33 -12.46
CA ILE A 30 2.78 -0.02 -12.14
C ILE A 30 1.96 0.62 -11.03
N ALA A 31 0.63 0.62 -11.17
CA ALA A 31 -0.25 1.17 -10.14
C ALA A 31 -0.12 0.41 -8.80
N ALA A 32 0.11 -0.90 -8.83
CA ALA A 32 0.33 -1.69 -7.62
C ALA A 32 1.66 -1.36 -6.93
N GLU A 33 2.73 -1.14 -7.69
CA GLU A 33 4.03 -0.73 -7.16
C GLU A 33 3.94 0.66 -6.50
N ASP A 34 3.30 1.63 -7.16
CA ASP A 34 3.09 2.97 -6.63
C ASP A 34 2.29 2.96 -5.31
N VAL A 35 1.15 2.24 -5.28
CA VAL A 35 0.32 2.16 -4.07
C VAL A 35 1.08 1.55 -2.90
N VAL A 36 1.84 0.47 -3.14
CA VAL A 36 2.60 -0.20 -2.09
C VAL A 36 3.74 0.68 -1.60
N GLN A 37 4.44 1.38 -2.50
CA GLN A 37 5.50 2.32 -2.15
C GLN A 37 4.95 3.46 -1.27
N ASP A 38 3.85 4.08 -1.67
CA ASP A 38 3.18 5.13 -0.91
C ASP A 38 2.79 4.67 0.50
N CYS A 39 2.30 3.45 0.64
CA CYS A 39 1.97 2.88 1.94
C CYS A 39 3.20 2.69 2.82
N TYR A 40 4.33 2.21 2.26
CA TYR A 40 5.57 2.09 3.00
C TYR A 40 6.12 3.45 3.45
N VAL A 41 6.14 4.44 2.56
CA VAL A 41 6.61 5.81 2.89
C VAL A 41 5.83 6.35 4.10
N ARG A 42 4.50 6.33 4.03
CA ARG A 42 3.64 6.83 5.13
C ARG A 42 3.84 6.07 6.44
N LEU A 43 4.06 4.75 6.39
CA LEU A 43 4.28 3.95 7.59
C LEU A 43 5.65 4.22 8.22
N ILE A 44 6.68 4.38 7.41
CA ILE A 44 8.05 4.65 7.86
C ILE A 44 8.16 6.08 8.42
N GLU A 45 7.53 7.06 7.76
CA GLU A 45 7.45 8.45 8.23
C GLU A 45 6.74 8.59 9.59
N HIS A 46 5.88 7.63 9.91
CA HIS A 46 5.14 7.56 11.17
C HIS A 46 5.53 6.37 12.04
N ALA A 47 6.75 5.84 11.87
CA ALA A 47 7.25 4.70 12.64
C ALA A 47 7.39 5.00 14.14
N ASP A 48 7.36 6.27 14.54
CA ASP A 48 7.28 6.72 15.94
C ASP A 48 5.91 6.41 16.58
N ARG A 49 4.85 6.28 15.75
CA ARG A 49 3.47 6.06 16.20
C ARG A 49 3.04 4.59 16.15
N TYR A 50 3.77 3.75 15.42
CA TYR A 50 3.41 2.36 15.18
C TYR A 50 4.56 1.42 15.51
N ASP A 51 4.25 0.31 16.17
CA ASP A 51 5.18 -0.82 16.27
C ASP A 51 5.14 -1.63 14.96
N LEU A 52 5.93 -1.19 13.98
CA LEU A 52 5.96 -1.81 12.65
C LEU A 52 6.46 -3.26 12.68
N LEU A 53 7.34 -3.62 13.62
CA LEU A 53 7.84 -4.99 13.70
C LEU A 53 6.78 -5.95 14.23
N ARG A 54 5.95 -5.49 15.15
CA ARG A 54 4.89 -6.30 15.75
C ARG A 54 3.61 -6.32 14.91
N ASP A 55 3.13 -5.15 14.49
CA ASP A 55 1.81 -4.98 13.86
C ASP A 55 1.88 -4.43 12.44
N GLY A 56 3.07 -4.08 11.94
CA GLY A 56 3.23 -3.34 10.69
C GLY A 56 2.66 -4.05 9.47
N LEU A 57 2.75 -5.38 9.37
CA LEU A 57 2.17 -6.09 8.23
C LEU A 57 0.64 -5.94 8.16
N LYS A 58 -0.04 -5.99 9.31
CA LYS A 58 -1.49 -5.83 9.39
C LYS A 58 -1.90 -4.42 9.00
N ILE A 59 -1.16 -3.42 9.48
CA ILE A 59 -1.41 -2.02 9.14
C ILE A 59 -1.13 -1.80 7.65
N LEU A 60 -0.03 -2.31 7.12
CA LEU A 60 0.36 -2.23 5.71
C LEU A 60 -0.72 -2.81 4.80
N LEU A 61 -1.17 -4.05 5.04
CA LEU A 61 -2.18 -4.68 4.19
C LEU A 61 -3.52 -3.91 4.22
N ARG A 62 -3.89 -3.35 5.37
CA ARG A 62 -5.07 -2.49 5.49
C ARG A 62 -4.92 -1.19 4.70
N SER A 63 -3.78 -0.52 4.81
CA SER A 63 -3.50 0.70 4.06
C SER A 63 -3.49 0.44 2.55
N VAL A 64 -2.83 -0.63 2.10
CA VAL A 64 -2.81 -1.05 0.70
C VAL A 64 -4.21 -1.34 0.20
N PHE A 65 -5.04 -2.05 0.97
CA PHE A 65 -6.42 -2.32 0.59
C PHE A 65 -7.24 -1.04 0.38
N HIS A 66 -7.21 -0.12 1.34
CA HIS A 66 -7.94 1.15 1.21
C HIS A 66 -7.44 1.96 0.02
N ALA A 67 -6.12 2.06 -0.18
CA ALA A 67 -5.55 2.78 -1.31
C ALA A 67 -5.94 2.16 -2.66
N CYS A 68 -5.95 0.82 -2.77
CA CYS A 68 -6.43 0.16 -3.98
C CYS A 68 -7.92 0.45 -4.24
N LEU A 69 -8.77 0.40 -3.21
CA LEU A 69 -10.20 0.72 -3.35
C LEU A 69 -10.44 2.17 -3.74
N ASP A 70 -9.74 3.11 -3.11
CA ASP A 70 -9.82 4.53 -3.44
C ASP A 70 -9.42 4.79 -4.89
N ARG A 71 -8.44 4.04 -5.40
CA ARG A 71 -8.04 4.13 -6.79
C ARG A 71 -9.11 3.58 -7.75
N VAL A 72 -9.58 2.35 -7.51
CA VAL A 72 -10.61 1.71 -8.36
C VAL A 72 -11.90 2.55 -8.40
N THR A 73 -12.29 3.10 -7.25
CA THR A 73 -13.47 3.96 -7.16
C THR A 73 -13.29 5.26 -7.94
N ARG A 74 -12.11 5.91 -7.86
CA ARG A 74 -11.80 7.12 -8.65
C ARG A 74 -11.74 6.84 -10.14
N GLU A 75 -11.12 5.74 -10.58
CA GLU A 75 -11.08 5.35 -11.99
C GLU A 75 -12.50 5.15 -12.55
N ARG A 76 -13.38 4.49 -11.78
CA ARG A 76 -14.79 4.33 -12.16
C ARG A 76 -15.54 5.66 -12.23
N SER A 77 -15.30 6.58 -11.28
CA SER A 77 -15.91 7.91 -11.30
C SER A 77 -15.49 8.72 -12.52
N LEU A 78 -14.21 8.65 -12.93
CA LEU A 78 -13.73 9.33 -14.14
C LEU A 78 -14.39 8.78 -15.40
N LEU A 79 -14.51 7.45 -15.53
CA LEU A 79 -15.21 6.81 -16.66
C LEU A 79 -16.70 7.17 -16.74
N SER A 80 -17.34 7.45 -15.61
CA SER A 80 -18.77 7.83 -15.56
C SER A 80 -19.03 9.29 -15.93
N LEU A 81 -18.01 10.17 -15.90
CA LEU A 81 -18.16 11.59 -16.23
C LEU A 81 -18.15 11.86 -17.74
N ASP A 82 -17.70 10.88 -18.54
CA ASP A 82 -17.71 10.95 -20.00
C ASP A 82 -19.06 10.48 -20.62
N ASP A 83 -20.03 10.07 -19.78
CA ASP A 83 -21.37 9.61 -20.17
C ASP A 83 -22.44 10.73 -20.12
N THR A 84 -22.12 11.92 -20.67
CA THR A 84 -23.14 12.96 -20.94
C THR A 84 -23.47 13.04 -22.44
N PRO A 85 -24.76 12.95 -22.83
CA PRO A 85 -25.21 12.95 -24.23
C PRO A 85 -25.02 14.29 -24.96
#